data_AF-A0A7R8WWP1-F1
#
_entry.id   AF-A0A7R8WWP1-F1
#
_cell.length_a   1.000
_cell.length_b   1.000
_cell.length_c   1.000
_cell.angle_alpha   90.00
_cell.angle_beta   90.00
_cell.angle_gamma   90.00
#
_symmetry.space_group_name_H-M   'P 1'
#
loop_
_entity.id
_entity.type
_entity.pdbx_description
1 polymer ?
#
loop_
_entity_poly.entity_id
_entity_poly.type
_entity_poly.pdbx_seq_one_letter_code
_entity_poly.pdbx_strand_id
1 'polypeptide(L)'
;MAQTIAVVDYGMGNLRSVVKALEHVAPKNDKVLLTSRPDEILAADRILFPGQGAAKDCMKALAETQMDEVIHKVSREKPFLGICMGMQVLMEHSQENQGIDCMGLYEG
;
A
#
# COMPACT_ATOMS: atom_id res chain seq x y z
N MET A 1 -23.51 -2.36 4.21
CA MET A 1 -23.39 -2.03 2.77
C MET A 1 -22.14 -2.74 2.25
N ALA A 2 -22.12 -3.17 0.99
CA ALA A 2 -20.90 -3.71 0.39
C ALA A 2 -19.80 -2.63 0.40
N GLN A 3 -18.57 -3.00 0.74
CA GLN A 3 -17.42 -2.09 0.75
C GLN A 3 -16.37 -2.57 -0.24
N THR A 4 -15.58 -1.65 -0.78
CA THR A 4 -14.43 -1.95 -1.62
C THR A 4 -13.14 -1.81 -0.84
N ILE A 5 -12.34 -2.87 -0.81
CA ILE A 5 -10.98 -2.87 -0.25
C ILE A 5 -10.00 -2.88 -1.42
N ALA A 6 -9.27 -1.78 -1.61
CA ALA A 6 -8.24 -1.70 -2.63
C ALA A 6 -6.94 -2.32 -2.11
N VAL A 7 -6.39 -3.28 -2.86
CA VAL A 7 -5.01 -3.75 -2.72
C VAL A 7 -4.19 -2.99 -3.75
N VAL A 8 -3.24 -2.18 -3.27
CA VAL A 8 -2.46 -1.31 -4.14
C VAL A 8 -1.39 -2.10 -4.88
N ASP A 9 -1.44 -2.06 -6.21
CA ASP A 9 -0.42 -2.58 -7.11
C ASP A 9 0.43 -1.43 -7.63
N TYR A 10 1.66 -1.33 -7.15
CA TYR A 10 2.67 -0.41 -7.65
C TYR A 10 3.89 -1.18 -8.19
N GLY A 11 3.67 -2.44 -8.61
CA GLY A 11 4.72 -3.33 -9.14
C GLY A 11 5.52 -4.09 -8.08
N MET A 12 5.15 -3.98 -6.79
CA MET A 12 5.86 -4.62 -5.69
C MET A 12 4.93 -5.49 -4.83
N GLY A 13 5.46 -6.60 -4.32
CA GLY A 13 4.79 -7.47 -3.36
C GLY A 13 4.29 -8.80 -3.94
N ASN A 14 3.95 -9.73 -3.03
CA ASN A 14 3.30 -10.99 -3.40
C ASN A 14 1.78 -10.78 -3.48
N LEU A 15 1.35 -9.99 -4.46
CA LEU A 15 -0.02 -9.49 -4.58
C LEU A 15 -1.05 -10.61 -4.66
N ARG A 16 -0.74 -11.72 -5.36
CA ARG A 16 -1.65 -12.87 -5.46
C ARG A 16 -1.94 -13.50 -4.10
N SER A 17 -0.93 -13.71 -3.27
CA SER A 17 -1.14 -14.27 -1.92
C SER A 17 -1.89 -13.29 -1.03
N VAL A 18 -1.56 -11.99 -1.08
CA VAL A 18 -2.24 -10.95 -0.30
C VAL A 18 -3.72 -10.88 -0.67
N VAL A 19 -4.04 -10.80 -1.97
CA VAL A 19 -5.43 -10.78 -2.46
C VAL A 19 -6.18 -12.03 -2.01
N LYS A 20 -5.60 -13.23 -2.14
CA LYS A 20 -6.26 -14.47 -1.72
C LYS A 20 -6.49 -14.54 -0.22
N ALA A 21 -5.53 -14.10 0.58
CA ALA A 21 -5.69 -14.03 2.03
C ALA A 21 -6.78 -13.03 2.41
N LEU A 22 -6.82 -11.86 1.75
CA LEU A 22 -7.84 -10.85 1.99
C LEU A 22 -9.24 -11.32 1.58
N GLU A 23 -9.38 -11.92 0.39
CA GLU A 23 -10.64 -12.53 -0.08
C GLU A 23 -11.16 -13.60 0.89
N HIS A 24 -10.25 -14.34 1.55
CA HIS A 24 -10.61 -15.37 2.51
C HIS A 24 -11.19 -14.82 3.81
N VAL A 25 -10.70 -13.67 4.27
CA VAL A 25 -11.09 -13.07 5.57
C VAL A 25 -12.10 -11.93 5.44
N ALA A 26 -12.23 -11.34 4.25
CA ALA A 26 -13.15 -10.24 4.01
C ALA A 26 -14.61 -10.69 4.19
N PRO A 27 -15.49 -9.79 4.67
CA PRO A 27 -16.93 -10.05 4.66
C PRO A 27 -17.42 -10.45 3.27
N LYS A 28 -18.35 -11.41 3.19
CA LYS A 28 -18.84 -11.97 1.90
C LYS A 28 -19.36 -10.93 0.89
N ASN A 29 -19.80 -9.77 1.37
CA ASN A 29 -20.36 -8.71 0.55
C ASN A 29 -19.33 -7.64 0.16
N ASP A 30 -18.10 -7.72 0.69
CA ASP A 30 -17.05 -6.77 0.36
C ASP A 30 -16.29 -7.22 -0.90
N LYS A 31 -15.88 -6.25 -1.72
CA LYS A 31 -15.12 -6.46 -2.95
C LYS A 31 -13.65 -6.19 -2.67
N VAL A 32 -12.80 -7.18 -2.93
CA VAL A 32 -11.35 -6.98 -3.02
C VAL A 32 -11.00 -6.54 -4.43
N LEU A 33 -10.33 -5.39 -4.55
CA LEU A 33 -9.91 -4.80 -5.83
C LEU A 33 -8.38 -4.67 -5.84
N LEU A 34 -7.70 -5.49 -6.62
CA LEU A 34 -6.29 -5.27 -6.94
C LEU A 34 -6.19 -4.21 -8.04
N THR A 35 -5.48 -3.11 -7.79
CA THR A 35 -5.43 -2.01 -8.75
C THR A 35 -4.17 -1.17 -8.64
N SER A 36 -3.69 -0.69 -9.78
CA SER A 36 -2.62 0.30 -9.94
C SER A 36 -3.14 1.69 -10.31
N ARG A 37 -4.45 1.90 -10.27
CA ARG A 37 -5.10 3.12 -10.73
C ARG A 37 -5.41 4.08 -9.57
N PRO A 38 -4.85 5.30 -9.56
CA PRO A 38 -5.10 6.29 -8.51
C PRO A 38 -6.59 6.57 -8.24
N ASP A 39 -7.40 6.69 -9.30
CA ASP A 39 -8.84 6.97 -9.19
C ASP A 39 -9.60 5.87 -8.45
N GLU A 40 -9.23 4.60 -8.68
CA GLU A 40 -9.85 3.45 -8.01
C GLU A 40 -9.45 3.37 -6.53
N ILE A 41 -8.18 3.67 -6.22
CA ILE A 41 -7.66 3.71 -4.85
C ILE A 41 -8.33 4.85 -4.06
N LEU A 42 -8.46 6.02 -4.68
CA LEU A 42 -9.15 7.18 -4.10
C LEU A 42 -10.65 6.97 -3.95
N ALA A 43 -11.28 6.05 -4.69
CA ALA A 43 -12.69 5.72 -4.55
C ALA A 43 -12.98 4.58 -3.54
N ALA A 44 -11.99 3.75 -3.22
CA ALA A 44 -12.18 2.60 -2.32
C ALA A 44 -12.48 3.00 -0.87
N ASP A 45 -13.18 2.15 -0.12
CA ASP A 45 -13.53 2.44 1.28
C ASP A 45 -12.38 2.17 2.25
N ARG A 46 -11.51 1.20 1.91
CA ARG A 46 -10.37 0.77 2.72
C ARG A 46 -9.18 0.42 1.84
N ILE A 47 -7.98 0.59 2.38
CA ILE A 47 -6.74 0.40 1.64
C ILE A 47 -5.89 -0.68 2.30
N LEU A 48 -5.38 -1.60 1.50
CA LEU A 48 -4.29 -2.50 1.85
C LEU A 48 -3.10 -2.14 0.96
N PHE A 49 -2.02 -1.72 1.60
CA PHE A 49 -0.77 -1.34 0.97
C PHE A 49 0.32 -2.38 1.29
N PRO A 50 0.52 -3.37 0.40
CA PRO A 50 1.54 -4.39 0.59
C PRO A 50 2.91 -3.85 0.17
N GLY A 51 3.99 -4.56 0.49
CA GLY A 51 5.31 -4.32 -0.09
C GLY A 51 6.26 -5.49 0.19
N GLN A 52 7.29 -5.64 -0.64
CA GLN A 52 8.36 -6.62 -0.46
C GLN A 52 9.69 -6.07 -0.97
N GLY A 53 10.80 -6.73 -0.64
CA GLY A 53 12.13 -6.33 -1.09
C GLY A 53 12.72 -5.25 -0.20
N ALA A 54 13.59 -4.40 -0.76
CA ALA A 54 14.25 -3.33 -0.03
C ALA A 54 13.39 -2.05 0.01
N ALA A 55 13.59 -1.23 1.03
CA ALA A 55 12.93 0.08 1.16
C ALA A 55 13.21 0.96 -0.05
N LYS A 56 14.45 0.94 -0.54
CA LYS A 56 14.89 1.73 -1.71
C LYS A 56 14.15 1.36 -2.99
N ASP A 57 13.94 0.07 -3.22
CA ASP A 57 13.22 -0.40 -4.41
C ASP A 57 11.74 -0.05 -4.33
N CYS A 58 11.14 -0.16 -3.13
CA CYS A 58 9.76 0.25 -2.90
C CYS A 58 9.56 1.76 -3.13
N MET A 59 10.42 2.61 -2.55
CA MET A 59 10.36 4.07 -2.75
C MET A 59 10.55 4.45 -4.21
N LYS A 60 11.46 3.80 -4.92
CA LYS A 60 11.64 3.99 -6.36
C LYS A 60 10.38 3.63 -7.14
N ALA A 61 9.78 2.47 -6.88
CA ALA A 61 8.57 2.03 -7.57
C ALA A 61 7.38 2.97 -7.29
N LEU A 62 7.24 3.47 -6.06
CA LEU A 62 6.22 4.47 -5.72
C LEU A 62 6.40 5.77 -6.51
N ALA A 63 7.63 6.27 -6.61
CA ALA A 63 7.94 7.48 -7.36
C ALA A 63 7.69 7.28 -8.87
N GLU A 64 8.12 6.15 -9.45
CA GLU A 64 7.92 5.84 -10.88
C GLU A 64 6.44 5.70 -11.24
N THR A 65 5.62 5.20 -10.31
CA THR A 65 4.17 5.04 -10.50
C THR A 65 3.35 6.25 -10.03
N GLN A 66 3.98 7.29 -9.49
CA GLN A 66 3.32 8.46 -8.88
C GLN A 66 2.27 8.06 -7.83
N MET A 67 2.54 6.96 -7.14
CA MET A 67 1.63 6.38 -6.15
C MET A 67 1.89 6.91 -4.74
N ASP A 68 3.04 7.54 -4.53
CA ASP A 68 3.44 8.20 -3.28
C ASP A 68 2.40 9.19 -2.76
N GLU A 69 1.95 10.14 -3.60
CA GLU A 69 0.95 11.13 -3.21
C GLU A 69 -0.41 10.48 -2.88
N VAL A 70 -0.79 9.45 -3.65
CA VAL A 70 -2.05 8.72 -3.46
C VAL A 70 -2.03 8.00 -2.12
N ILE A 71 -0.96 7.27 -1.80
CA ILE A 71 -0.79 6.55 -0.53
C ILE A 71 -0.75 7.53 0.65
N HIS A 72 -0.03 8.64 0.51
CA HIS A 72 0.03 9.66 1.56
C HIS A 72 -1.35 10.23 1.87
N LYS A 73 -2.18 10.46 0.84
CA LYS A 73 -3.56 10.92 1.03
C LYS A 73 -4.45 9.87 1.70
N VAL A 74 -4.53 8.68 1.13
CA VAL A 74 -5.51 7.66 1.59
C VAL A 74 -5.15 7.07 2.96
N SER A 75 -3.87 7.06 3.34
CA SER A 75 -3.44 6.64 4.69
C SER A 75 -3.95 7.54 5.81
N ARG A 76 -4.26 8.82 5.51
CA ARG A 76 -4.80 9.79 6.48
C ARG A 76 -6.33 9.83 6.46
N GLU A 77 -6.94 9.53 5.32
CA GLU A 77 -8.38 9.71 5.11
C GLU A 77 -9.20 8.45 5.37
N LYS A 78 -8.59 7.25 5.33
CA LYS A 78 -9.31 5.98 5.27
C LYS A 78 -8.64 4.90 6.13
N PRO A 79 -9.39 3.86 6.56
CA PRO A 79 -8.77 2.68 7.15
C PRO A 79 -7.70 2.10 6.21
N PHE A 80 -6.47 2.07 6.71
CA PHE A 80 -5.28 1.74 5.93
C PHE A 80 -4.47 0.66 6.65
N LEU A 81 -4.08 -0.37 5.90
CA LEU A 81 -3.22 -1.45 6.39
C LEU A 81 -1.97 -1.55 5.53
N GLY A 82 -0.83 -1.12 6.08
CA GLY A 82 0.49 -1.40 5.51
C GLY A 82 0.98 -2.80 5.91
N ILE A 83 1.53 -3.57 4.98
CA ILE A 83 2.10 -4.90 5.26
C ILE A 83 3.57 -4.96 4.86
N CYS A 84 4.42 -5.41 5.80
CA CYS A 84 5.85 -5.58 5.60
C CYS A 84 6.51 -4.28 5.11
N MET A 85 7.09 -4.25 3.90
CA MET A 85 7.68 -3.01 3.37
C MET A 85 6.65 -1.92 3.15
N GLY A 86 5.40 -2.27 2.82
CA GLY A 86 4.34 -1.27 2.69
C GLY A 86 4.07 -0.53 4.02
N MET A 87 4.36 -1.14 5.17
CA MET A 87 4.34 -0.42 6.46
C MET A 87 5.63 0.38 6.68
N GLN A 88 6.79 -0.23 6.42
CA GLN A 88 8.08 0.38 6.76
C GLN A 88 8.39 1.63 5.93
N VAL A 89 7.98 1.68 4.66
CA VAL A 89 8.17 2.88 3.83
C VAL A 89 7.29 4.06 4.24
N LEU A 90 6.37 3.88 5.20
CA LEU A 90 5.60 4.99 5.77
C LEU A 90 6.40 5.75 6.86
N MET A 91 7.49 5.18 7.34
CA MET A 91 8.38 5.82 8.33
C MET A 91 9.17 6.96 7.68
N GLU A 92 9.98 7.68 8.46
CA GLU A 92 10.83 8.77 7.96
C GLU A 92 12.03 8.24 7.19
N HIS A 93 12.69 7.22 7.71
CA HIS A 93 13.94 6.74 7.13
C HIS A 93 14.11 5.23 7.29
N SER A 94 14.75 4.59 6.30
CA SER A 94 15.24 3.22 6.43
C SER A 94 16.75 3.20 6.35
N GLN A 95 17.41 2.53 7.30
CA GLN A 95 18.88 2.37 7.33
C GLN A 95 19.40 1.31 6.33
N GLU A 96 18.50 0.57 5.70
CA GLU A 96 18.85 -0.52 4.79
C GLU A 96 19.68 -0.01 3.60
N ASN A 97 20.72 -0.75 3.18
CA ASN A 97 21.46 -0.51 1.95
C ASN A 97 21.97 0.94 1.76
N GLN A 98 22.67 1.48 2.76
CA GLN A 98 23.22 2.85 2.81
C GLN A 98 22.20 3.96 3.08
N GLY A 99 20.99 3.59 3.48
CA GLY A 99 19.98 4.55 3.90
C GLY A 99 19.12 5.06 2.76
N ILE A 100 17.83 5.28 3.02
CA ILE A 100 16.94 6.04 2.15
C ILE A 100 15.83 6.72 2.94
N ASP A 101 15.50 7.95 2.54
CA ASP A 101 14.33 8.65 3.04
C ASP A 101 13.07 7.98 2.50
N CYS A 102 12.15 7.69 3.42
CA CYS A 102 10.88 7.05 3.15
C CYS A 102 9.78 8.13 3.02
N MET A 103 8.52 7.78 3.18
CA MET A 103 7.41 8.72 2.98
C MET A 103 7.24 9.74 4.12
N GLY A 104 7.82 9.50 5.30
CA GLY A 104 7.79 10.45 6.42
C GLY A 104 6.41 10.69 7.01
N LEU A 105 5.54 9.68 7.05
CA LEU A 105 4.24 9.78 7.71
C LEU A 105 4.32 9.54 9.22
N TYR A 106 5.29 8.74 9.65
CA TYR A 106 5.51 8.37 11.04
C TYR A 106 6.98 8.52 11.39
N GLU A 107 7.26 9.01 12.60
CA GLU A 107 8.62 9.07 13.14
C GLU A 107 9.22 7.68 13.26
N GLY A 108 10.46 7.50 12.78
CA GLY A 108 11.17 6.23 12.83
C GLY A 108 12.10 5.94 11.67
#